data_AF-A0A7S2VQI4-F1
#
_entry.id   AF-A0A7S2VQI4-F1
#
_cell.length_a   1.000
_cell.length_b   1.000
_cell.length_c   1.000
_cell.angle_alpha   90.00
_cell.angle_beta   90.00
_cell.angle_gamma   90.00
#
_symmetry.space_group_name_H-M   'P 1'
#
loop_
_entity.id
_entity.type
_entity.pdbx_description
1 polymer ?
#
loop_
_entity_poly.entity_id
_entity_poly.type
_entity_poly.pdbx_seq_one_letter_code
_entity_poly.pdbx_strand_id
1 'polypeptide(L)'
;GARGGVWSVHSVLKYVARQAKSRGWFALIDAGALITGFTNLEVAQQLMRLGLEQDGFRGVVYLDKSDRKCVLMADGRAAVPLATCGLSPEQRFTFFDQMHCTGMDIPQDPNAEAVATLGKGMTQRDHAQACFRMRQFGPGMGQRIMVLVIPEISQQIKEVAASLPNIEDEQ
;
A
#
# COMPACT_ATOMS: atom_id res chain seq x y z
N GLY A 1 -22.21 15.68 0.21
CA GLY A 1 -22.23 14.57 -0.75
C GLY A 1 -21.17 14.80 -1.80
N ALA A 2 -20.03 14.11 -1.71
CA ALA A 2 -19.02 14.17 -2.75
C ALA A 2 -19.51 13.33 -3.94
N ARG A 3 -19.58 13.94 -5.14
CA ARG A 3 -19.84 13.23 -6.40
C ARG A 3 -18.74 12.18 -6.57
N GLY A 4 -19.07 10.92 -6.31
CA GLY A 4 -18.14 9.81 -6.42
C GLY A 4 -17.75 9.61 -7.88
N GLY A 5 -16.55 10.08 -8.25
CA GLY A 5 -15.94 9.67 -9.50
C GLY A 5 -15.73 8.16 -9.49
N VAL A 6 -15.87 7.53 -10.66
CA VAL A 6 -15.50 6.13 -10.87
C VAL A 6 -14.04 5.95 -10.45
N TRP A 7 -13.76 4.99 -9.58
CA TRP A 7 -12.37 4.73 -9.19
C TRP A 7 -11.60 4.16 -10.39
N SER A 8 -10.29 4.37 -10.36
CA SER A 8 -9.33 3.77 -11.28
C SER A 8 -8.03 3.50 -10.54
N VAL A 9 -7.17 2.66 -11.10
CA VAL A 9 -5.80 2.47 -10.60
C VAL A 9 -5.09 3.81 -10.45
N HIS A 10 -5.18 4.67 -11.47
CA HIS A 10 -4.59 5.99 -11.45
C HIS A 10 -5.11 6.86 -10.29
N SER A 11 -6.42 6.88 -10.03
CA SER A 11 -6.97 7.67 -8.92
C SER A 11 -6.53 7.15 -7.56
N VAL A 12 -6.38 5.83 -7.40
CA VAL A 12 -5.87 5.21 -6.17
C VAL A 12 -4.41 5.59 -5.96
N LEU A 13 -3.54 5.39 -6.97
CA LEU A 13 -2.12 5.75 -6.88
C LEU A 13 -1.94 7.25 -6.61
N LYS A 14 -2.73 8.10 -7.28
CA LYS A 14 -2.72 9.55 -7.06
C LYS A 14 -3.16 9.95 -5.66
N TYR A 15 -4.20 9.31 -5.12
CA TYR A 15 -4.66 9.56 -3.76
C TYR A 15 -3.59 9.17 -2.75
N VAL A 16 -3.02 7.96 -2.87
CA VAL A 16 -1.97 7.46 -1.97
C VAL A 16 -0.74 8.36 -2.03
N ALA A 17 -0.22 8.64 -3.23
CA ALA A 17 0.99 9.44 -3.41
C ALA A 17 0.89 10.86 -2.83
N ARG A 18 -0.29 11.48 -2.90
CA ARG A 18 -0.52 12.86 -2.41
C ARG A 18 -0.83 12.97 -0.92
N GLN A 19 -1.15 11.86 -0.29
CA GLN A 19 -1.49 11.81 1.14
C GLN A 19 -0.39 11.12 1.94
N ALA A 20 0.60 10.53 1.28
CA ALA A 20 1.61 9.69 1.91
C ALA A 20 2.33 10.42 3.03
N LYS A 21 2.89 11.60 2.76
CA LYS A 21 3.66 12.32 3.80
C LYS A 21 2.78 12.84 4.93
N SER A 22 1.63 13.45 4.59
CA SER A 22 0.73 14.05 5.58
C SER A 22 0.07 13.02 6.51
N ARG A 23 -0.12 11.79 6.02
CA ARG A 23 -0.68 10.66 6.79
C ARG A 23 0.38 9.78 7.42
N GLY A 24 1.66 9.98 7.11
CA GLY A 24 2.75 9.12 7.56
C GLY A 24 2.72 7.73 6.90
N TRP A 25 2.22 7.63 5.67
CA TRP A 25 2.26 6.40 4.89
C TRP A 25 3.60 6.24 4.19
N PHE A 26 4.25 5.11 4.43
CA PHE A 26 5.53 4.73 3.82
C PHE A 26 5.42 3.49 2.95
N ALA A 27 4.24 2.87 2.87
CA ALA A 27 4.01 1.75 1.98
C ALA A 27 2.58 1.70 1.42
N LEU A 28 2.47 1.15 0.21
CA LEU A 28 1.24 0.71 -0.42
C LEU A 28 1.34 -0.81 -0.60
N ILE A 29 0.37 -1.54 -0.05
CA ILE A 29 0.23 -2.98 -0.17
C ILE A 29 -0.98 -3.24 -1.05
N ASP A 30 -0.78 -3.74 -2.27
CA ASP A 30 -1.87 -4.13 -3.14
C ASP A 30 -2.44 -5.51 -2.75
N ALA A 31 -2.97 -5.62 -1.54
CA ALA A 31 -3.55 -6.87 -1.04
C ALA A 31 -4.80 -7.29 -1.83
N GLY A 32 -5.55 -6.32 -2.36
CA GLY A 32 -6.78 -6.52 -3.13
C GLY A 32 -6.62 -6.76 -4.62
N ALA A 33 -5.39 -6.87 -5.12
CA ALA A 33 -5.10 -7.01 -6.55
C ALA A 33 -5.81 -5.92 -7.40
N LEU A 34 -5.87 -4.69 -6.85
CA LEU A 34 -6.54 -3.57 -7.51
C LEU A 34 -5.63 -2.89 -8.54
N ILE A 35 -4.31 -2.96 -8.35
CA ILE A 35 -3.31 -2.27 -9.17
C ILE A 35 -2.89 -3.18 -10.32
N THR A 36 -3.78 -3.32 -11.31
CA THR A 36 -3.58 -4.17 -12.49
C THR A 36 -3.18 -3.37 -13.73
N GLY A 37 -2.56 -4.03 -14.71
CA GLY A 37 -2.15 -3.41 -15.97
C GLY A 37 -0.86 -2.58 -15.88
N PHE A 38 -0.16 -2.64 -14.75
CA PHE A 38 1.13 -2.01 -14.53
C PHE A 38 2.14 -3.05 -14.00
N THR A 39 3.38 -2.93 -14.44
CA THR A 39 4.52 -3.55 -13.76
C THR A 39 4.83 -2.78 -12.47
N ASN A 40 5.50 -3.44 -11.53
CA ASN A 40 5.88 -2.80 -10.26
C ASN A 40 6.78 -1.55 -10.45
N LEU A 41 7.62 -1.55 -11.48
CA LEU A 41 8.39 -0.36 -11.86
C LEU A 41 7.48 0.77 -12.34
N GLU A 42 6.49 0.48 -13.18
CA GLU A 42 5.54 1.50 -13.64
C GLU A 42 4.70 2.05 -12.48
N VAL A 43 4.31 1.22 -11.51
CA VAL A 43 3.65 1.69 -10.28
C VAL A 43 4.58 2.62 -9.50
N ALA A 44 5.84 2.23 -9.30
CA ALA A 44 6.83 3.08 -8.62
C ALA A 44 7.01 4.43 -9.33
N GLN A 45 7.07 4.43 -10.67
CA GLN A 45 7.15 5.65 -11.48
C GLN A 45 5.90 6.53 -11.33
N GLN A 46 4.71 5.93 -11.37
CA GLN A 46 3.46 6.68 -11.18
C GLN A 46 3.39 7.30 -9.78
N LEU A 47 3.73 6.55 -8.73
CA LEU A 47 3.72 7.05 -7.36
C LEU A 47 4.68 8.24 -7.18
N MET A 48 5.91 8.15 -7.71
CA MET A 48 6.86 9.28 -7.72
C MET A 48 6.29 10.49 -8.44
N ARG A 49 5.79 10.31 -9.67
CA ARG A 49 5.26 11.39 -10.50
C ARG A 49 4.01 12.06 -9.90
N LEU A 50 3.17 11.31 -9.19
CA LEU A 50 1.85 11.78 -8.75
C LEU A 50 1.84 12.52 -7.41
N GLY A 51 2.90 12.42 -6.62
CA GLY A 51 2.99 13.12 -5.33
C GLY A 51 4.25 12.83 -4.50
N LEU A 52 4.81 11.61 -4.55
CA LEU A 52 5.83 11.21 -3.57
C LEU A 52 7.12 12.03 -3.68
N GLU A 53 7.55 12.38 -4.89
CA GLU A 53 8.76 13.19 -5.07
C GLU A 53 8.58 14.59 -4.48
N GLN A 54 7.41 15.21 -4.72
CA GLN A 54 7.08 16.53 -4.18
C GLN A 54 6.96 16.51 -2.64
N ASP A 55 6.55 15.38 -2.09
CA ASP A 55 6.44 15.10 -0.65
C ASP A 55 7.78 14.75 0.02
N GLY A 56 8.88 14.79 -0.73
CA GLY A 56 10.25 14.62 -0.22
C GLY A 56 10.73 13.17 -0.14
N PHE A 57 10.00 12.20 -0.71
CA PHE A 57 10.52 10.85 -0.86
C PHE A 57 11.63 10.83 -1.92
N ARG A 58 12.71 10.12 -1.63
CA ARG A 58 13.92 10.03 -2.47
C ARG A 58 13.94 8.78 -3.36
N GLY A 59 12.97 7.88 -3.17
CA GLY A 59 12.78 6.74 -4.05
C GLY A 59 11.62 5.85 -3.64
N VAL A 60 11.24 4.95 -4.55
CA VAL A 60 10.22 3.93 -4.34
C VAL A 60 10.82 2.55 -4.49
N VAL A 61 10.62 1.73 -3.47
CA VAL A 61 11.05 0.34 -3.40
C VAL A 61 9.97 -0.51 -4.07
N TYR A 62 10.39 -1.43 -4.91
CA TYR A 62 9.52 -2.37 -5.60
C TYR A 62 10.25 -3.70 -5.83
N LEU A 63 9.49 -4.75 -6.14
CA LEU A 63 10.05 -6.03 -6.58
C LEU A 63 10.06 -6.08 -8.11
N ASP A 64 11.22 -6.37 -8.70
CA ASP A 64 11.30 -6.58 -10.15
C ASP A 64 10.74 -7.96 -10.56
N LYS A 65 10.80 -8.27 -11.87
CA LYS A 65 10.27 -9.54 -12.43
C LYS A 65 11.01 -10.79 -11.94
N SER A 66 12.11 -10.65 -11.21
CA SER A 66 12.91 -11.73 -10.65
C SER A 66 12.94 -11.67 -9.12
N ASP A 67 11.92 -11.05 -8.50
CA ASP A 67 11.77 -10.90 -7.06
C ASP A 67 12.90 -10.11 -6.38
N ARG A 68 13.68 -9.34 -7.14
CA ARG A 68 14.76 -8.54 -6.55
C ARG A 68 14.21 -7.24 -6.01
N LYS A 69 14.66 -6.88 -4.81
CA LYS A 69 14.35 -5.61 -4.14
C LYS A 69 15.09 -4.48 -4.84
N CYS A 70 14.36 -3.73 -5.66
CA CYS A 70 14.87 -2.62 -6.44
C CYS A 70 14.31 -1.30 -5.91
N VAL A 71 15.02 -0.22 -6.22
CA VAL A 71 14.61 1.14 -5.92
C VAL A 71 14.60 1.93 -7.22
N LEU A 72 13.49 2.64 -7.45
CA LEU A 72 13.44 3.78 -8.35
C LEU A 72 13.87 5.00 -7.55
N MET A 73 14.99 5.60 -7.90
CA MET A 73 15.50 6.82 -7.29
C MET A 73 14.77 8.05 -7.83
N ALA A 74 14.67 9.12 -7.04
CA ALA A 74 14.08 10.39 -7.47
C ALA A 74 14.83 11.04 -8.65
N ASP A 75 16.12 10.74 -8.81
CA ASP A 75 16.91 11.17 -9.97
C ASP A 75 16.61 10.39 -11.27
N GLY A 76 15.63 9.47 -11.23
CA GLY A 76 15.18 8.67 -12.37
C GLY A 76 15.95 7.36 -12.56
N ARG A 77 17.02 7.09 -11.80
CA ARG A 77 17.71 5.79 -11.88
C ARG A 77 16.80 4.68 -11.35
N ALA A 78 16.53 3.70 -12.18
CA ALA A 78 15.74 2.52 -11.82
C ALA A 78 16.64 1.29 -11.57
N ALA A 79 16.04 0.24 -11.01
CA ALA A 79 16.68 -1.05 -10.76
C ALA A 79 17.92 -0.98 -9.83
N VAL A 80 18.03 0.07 -9.02
CA VAL A 80 19.09 0.18 -8.01
C VAL A 80 18.81 -0.84 -6.90
N PRO A 81 19.73 -1.75 -6.55
CA PRO A 81 19.49 -2.73 -5.49
C PRO A 81 19.22 -2.04 -4.16
N LEU A 82 18.17 -2.47 -3.44
CA LEU A 82 17.81 -1.87 -2.15
C LEU A 82 18.97 -1.89 -1.15
N ALA A 83 19.74 -2.98 -1.13
CA ALA A 83 20.88 -3.16 -0.23
C ALA A 83 22.00 -2.12 -0.41
N THR A 84 22.10 -1.50 -1.60
CA THR A 84 23.18 -0.56 -1.95
C THR A 84 22.67 0.82 -2.37
N CYS A 85 21.37 1.09 -2.28
CA CYS A 85 20.78 2.35 -2.74
C CYS A 85 21.12 3.56 -1.86
N GLY A 86 21.49 3.31 -0.60
CA GLY A 86 21.86 4.35 0.37
C GLY A 86 20.68 5.15 0.96
N LEU A 87 19.43 4.73 0.71
CA LEU A 87 18.24 5.36 1.29
C LEU A 87 17.84 4.69 2.61
N SER A 88 17.61 5.49 3.65
CA SER A 88 17.00 5.00 4.89
C SER A 88 15.50 4.69 4.69
N PRO A 89 14.86 3.89 5.56
CA PRO A 89 13.43 3.59 5.46
C PRO A 89 12.53 4.84 5.39
N GLU A 90 12.90 5.92 6.06
CA GLU A 90 12.11 7.18 6.14
C GLU A 90 12.26 8.04 4.88
N GLN A 91 13.25 7.74 4.04
CA GLN A 91 13.51 8.43 2.78
C GLN A 91 12.83 7.76 1.59
N ARG A 92 12.25 6.57 1.76
CA ARG A 92 11.69 5.76 0.67
C ARG A 92 10.28 5.31 0.96
N PHE A 93 9.50 5.17 -0.11
CA PHE A 93 8.18 4.56 -0.06
C PHE A 93 8.28 3.13 -0.59
N THR A 94 7.47 2.19 -0.13
CA THR A 94 7.49 0.80 -0.60
C THR A 94 6.19 0.41 -1.27
N PHE A 95 6.25 -0.13 -2.48
CA PHE A 95 5.12 -0.80 -3.12
C PHE A 95 5.27 -2.31 -2.99
N PHE A 96 4.29 -2.95 -2.36
CA PHE A 96 4.14 -4.40 -2.31
C PHE A 96 2.99 -4.83 -3.23
N ASP A 97 3.27 -5.67 -4.21
CA ASP A 97 2.23 -6.25 -5.04
C ASP A 97 1.64 -7.54 -4.44
N GLN A 98 0.52 -8.00 -5.00
CA GLN A 98 -0.17 -9.19 -4.54
C GLN A 98 0.56 -10.49 -4.90
N MET A 99 1.22 -10.55 -6.06
CA MET A 99 1.75 -11.80 -6.62
C MET A 99 3.02 -12.27 -5.92
N HIS A 100 3.91 -11.36 -5.51
CA HIS A 100 5.21 -11.72 -4.93
C HIS A 100 5.12 -11.79 -3.39
N CYS A 101 4.05 -12.46 -2.93
CA CYS A 101 3.60 -12.44 -1.54
C CYS A 101 4.35 -13.37 -0.56
N THR A 102 5.50 -13.94 -0.91
CA THR A 102 6.14 -14.95 -0.03
C THR A 102 7.59 -14.61 0.28
N GLY A 103 7.91 -14.56 1.58
CA GLY A 103 9.29 -14.64 2.09
C GLY A 103 10.14 -13.36 2.08
N MET A 104 9.69 -12.25 1.48
CA MET A 104 10.55 -11.09 1.28
C MET A 104 10.51 -10.05 2.41
N ASP A 105 11.65 -9.89 3.08
CA ASP A 105 11.85 -8.88 4.13
C ASP A 105 12.26 -7.52 3.55
N ILE A 106 11.37 -6.53 3.58
CA ILE A 106 11.74 -5.14 3.27
C ILE A 106 11.60 -4.34 4.56
N PRO A 107 12.71 -4.00 5.24
CA PRO A 107 12.67 -3.20 6.45
C PRO A 107 11.94 -1.87 6.21
N GLN A 108 11.00 -1.56 7.10
CA GLN A 108 10.25 -0.31 7.12
C GLN A 108 10.64 0.49 8.37
N ASP A 109 10.30 1.77 8.39
CA ASP A 109 10.44 2.58 9.61
C ASP A 109 9.60 1.95 10.75
N PRO A 110 10.08 1.95 12.01
CA PRO A 110 9.36 1.34 13.14
C PRO A 110 7.99 1.95 13.45
N ASN A 111 7.74 3.19 13.01
CA ASN A 111 6.49 3.92 13.16
C ASN A 111 5.76 4.11 11.83
N ALA A 112 6.21 3.42 10.77
CA ALA A 112 5.60 3.51 9.45
C ALA A 112 4.15 3.05 9.47
N GLU A 113 3.30 3.79 8.77
CA GLU A 113 1.98 3.34 8.41
C GLU A 113 1.97 2.87 6.96
N ALA A 114 1.24 1.79 6.66
CA ALA A 114 1.03 1.31 5.31
C ALA A 114 -0.45 1.38 4.93
N VAL A 115 -0.72 1.65 3.66
CA VAL A 115 -2.06 1.55 3.09
C VAL A 115 -2.20 0.20 2.41
N ALA A 116 -3.18 -0.60 2.81
CA ALA A 116 -3.50 -1.88 2.19
C ALA A 116 -4.81 -1.79 1.41
N THR A 117 -4.83 -2.25 0.16
CA THR A 117 -6.06 -2.28 -0.65
C THR A 117 -6.96 -3.45 -0.24
N LEU A 118 -8.28 -3.23 -0.27
CA LEU A 118 -9.28 -4.27 -0.05
C LEU A 118 -9.97 -4.62 -1.38
N GLY A 119 -10.00 -5.91 -1.72
CA GLY A 119 -10.52 -6.44 -2.97
C GLY A 119 -11.69 -7.40 -2.76
N LYS A 120 -12.51 -7.61 -3.80
CA LYS A 120 -13.61 -8.57 -3.77
C LYS A 120 -13.07 -9.99 -3.79
N GLY A 121 -13.52 -10.84 -2.88
CA GLY A 121 -13.18 -12.28 -2.90
C GLY A 121 -11.87 -12.65 -2.21
N MET A 122 -11.19 -11.71 -1.57
CA MET A 122 -10.11 -12.05 -0.64
C MET A 122 -10.66 -12.63 0.65
N THR A 123 -9.92 -13.56 1.26
CA THR A 123 -10.21 -13.98 2.63
C THR A 123 -9.56 -13.04 3.63
N GLN A 124 -10.04 -13.05 4.88
CA GLN A 124 -9.37 -12.36 5.99
C GLN A 124 -7.91 -12.82 6.12
N ARG A 125 -7.64 -14.11 5.87
CA ARG A 125 -6.30 -14.69 5.93
C ARG A 125 -5.39 -14.06 4.88
N ASP A 126 -5.84 -13.94 3.64
CA ASP A 126 -5.04 -13.35 2.55
C ASP A 126 -4.68 -11.89 2.86
N HIS A 127 -5.67 -11.11 3.31
CA HIS A 127 -5.45 -9.73 3.70
C HIS A 127 -4.47 -9.60 4.88
N ALA A 128 -4.62 -10.44 5.90
CA ALA A 128 -3.71 -10.47 7.04
C ALA A 128 -2.27 -10.84 6.61
N GLN A 129 -2.10 -11.84 5.75
CA GLN A 129 -0.80 -12.24 5.20
C GLN A 129 -0.11 -11.12 4.40
N ALA A 130 -0.88 -10.34 3.66
CA ALA A 130 -0.37 -9.15 2.99
C ALA A 130 0.04 -8.06 4.00
N CYS A 131 -0.75 -7.84 5.05
CA CYS A 131 -0.44 -6.87 6.09
C CYS A 131 0.81 -7.22 6.91
N PHE A 132 1.11 -8.51 7.11
CA PHE A 132 2.32 -8.99 7.82
C PHE A 132 3.66 -8.59 7.18
N ARG A 133 3.65 -7.87 6.05
CA ARG A 133 4.83 -7.19 5.52
C ARG A 133 5.24 -5.98 6.33
N MET A 134 4.28 -5.30 6.95
CA MET A 134 4.56 -4.51 8.13
C MET A 134 4.79 -5.51 9.24
N ARG A 135 6.03 -5.67 9.71
CA ARG A 135 6.41 -6.74 10.66
C ARG A 135 6.19 -6.35 12.11
N GLN A 136 6.08 -5.05 12.37
CA GLN A 136 6.00 -4.47 13.70
C GLN A 136 4.64 -3.76 13.88
N PHE A 137 3.54 -4.40 13.46
CA PHE A 137 2.17 -3.92 13.70
C PHE A 137 1.43 -4.90 14.63
N GLY A 138 0.70 -4.35 15.60
CA GLY A 138 0.03 -5.12 16.64
C GLY A 138 0.11 -4.42 18.00
N PRO A 139 -0.51 -4.98 19.05
CA PRO A 139 -0.49 -4.38 20.39
C PRO A 139 0.95 -4.14 20.87
N GLY A 140 1.26 -2.90 21.26
CA GLY A 140 2.58 -2.50 21.75
C GLY A 140 3.65 -2.29 20.66
N MET A 141 3.29 -2.35 19.37
CA MET A 141 4.19 -2.09 18.25
C MET A 141 3.85 -0.76 17.55
N GLY A 142 4.81 -0.18 16.82
CA GLY A 142 4.70 1.18 16.25
C GLY A 142 4.05 1.25 14.87
N GLN A 143 4.14 0.20 14.06
CA GLN A 143 3.61 0.22 12.68
C GLN A 143 2.11 0.05 12.67
N ARG A 144 1.48 0.65 11.65
CA ARG A 144 0.02 0.64 11.48
C ARG A 144 -0.37 0.27 10.05
N ILE A 145 -1.59 -0.23 9.90
CA ILE A 145 -2.22 -0.49 8.60
C ILE A 145 -3.48 0.37 8.49
N MET A 146 -3.59 1.12 7.41
CA MET A 146 -4.85 1.70 6.95
C MET A 146 -5.42 0.87 5.80
N VAL A 147 -6.68 0.48 5.89
CA VAL A 147 -7.35 -0.23 4.80
C VAL A 147 -8.00 0.77 3.85
N LEU A 148 -7.60 0.73 2.58
CA LEU A 148 -8.20 1.51 1.50
C LEU A 148 -9.28 0.67 0.83
N VAL A 149 -10.51 1.19 0.90
CA VAL A 149 -11.70 0.53 0.37
C VAL A 149 -12.23 1.33 -0.82
N ILE A 150 -12.27 0.70 -1.99
CA ILE A 150 -12.86 1.30 -3.20
C ILE A 150 -14.40 1.39 -3.07
N PRO A 151 -15.06 2.30 -3.80
CA PRO A 151 -16.50 2.55 -3.66
C PRO A 151 -17.39 1.30 -3.76
N GLU A 152 -17.07 0.38 -4.67
CA GLU A 152 -17.81 -0.85 -4.92
C GLU A 152 -17.77 -1.78 -3.70
N ILE A 153 -16.59 -1.95 -3.10
CA ILE A 153 -16.44 -2.75 -1.88
C ILE A 153 -17.09 -2.05 -0.70
N SER A 154 -16.97 -0.72 -0.61
CA SER A 154 -17.64 0.07 0.45
C SER A 154 -19.15 -0.10 0.40
N GLN A 155 -19.73 -0.14 -0.80
CA GLN A 155 -21.16 -0.36 -0.99
C GLN A 155 -21.57 -1.77 -0.53
N GLN A 156 -20.82 -2.80 -0.89
CA GLN A 156 -21.07 -4.17 -0.42
C GLN A 156 -20.97 -4.30 1.11
N ILE A 157 -19.98 -3.65 1.73
CA ILE A 157 -19.85 -3.63 3.20
C ILE A 157 -21.09 -3.01 3.85
N LYS A 158 -21.59 -1.90 3.31
CA LYS A 158 -22.79 -1.22 3.84
C LYS A 158 -24.06 -2.08 3.68
N GLU A 159 -24.20 -2.77 2.56
CA GLU A 159 -25.32 -3.68 2.32
C GLU A 159 -25.34 -4.84 3.32
N VAL A 160 -24.19 -5.47 3.54
CA VAL A 160 -24.06 -6.54 4.55
C VAL A 160 -24.30 -5.98 5.95
N ALA A 161 -23.68 -4.85 6.31
CA ALA A 161 -23.85 -4.24 7.63
C ALA A 161 -25.31 -3.88 7.93
N ALA A 162 -26.07 -3.40 6.94
CA ALA A 162 -27.50 -3.11 7.09
C ALA A 162 -28.36 -4.37 7.28
N SER A 163 -27.84 -5.55 6.91
CA SER A 163 -28.52 -6.84 7.07
C SER A 163 -28.15 -7.56 8.38
N LEU A 164 -27.13 -7.09 9.10
CA LEU A 164 -26.75 -7.67 10.37
C LEU A 164 -27.83 -7.35 11.43
N PRO A 165 -28.25 -8.33 12.25
CA PRO A 165 -29.12 -8.04 13.37
C PRO A 165 -28.41 -7.04 14.31
N ASN A 166 -29.19 -6.13 14.93
CA ASN A 166 -28.68 -5.37 16.07
C ASN A 166 -28.37 -6.38 17.18
N ILE A 167 -27.10 -6.73 17.33
CA ILE A 167 -26.63 -7.45 18.50
C ILE A 167 -26.41 -6.35 19.55
N GLU A 168 -27.34 -6.23 20.49
CA GLU A 168 -27.03 -5.55 21.75
C GLU A 168 -25.99 -6.42 22.44
N ASP A 169 -24.76 -5.94 22.56
CA ASP A 169 -23.71 -6.64 23.30
C ASP A 169 -24.22 -6.85 24.74
N GLU A 170 -24.44 -8.11 25.13
CA GLU A 170 -24.70 -8.46 26.53
C GLU A 170 -23.47 -8.03 27.36
N GLN A 171 -23.70 -7.07 28.26
CA GLN A 171 -22.70 -6.53 29.20
C GLN A 171 -22.21 -7.57 30.21
#